data_AF-A0A2W4UK47-F1
#
_entry.id   AF-A0A2W4UK47-F1
#
_cell.length_a   1.000
_cell.length_b   1.000
_cell.length_c   1.000
_cell.angle_alpha   90.00
_cell.angle_beta   90.00
_cell.angle_gamma   90.00
#
_symmetry.space_group_name_H-M   'P 1'
#
loop_
_entity.id
_entity.type
_entity.pdbx_description
1 polymer ?
#
loop_
_entity_poly.entity_id
_entity_poly.type
_entity_poly.pdbx_seq_one_letter_code
_entity_poly.pdbx_strand_id
1 'polypeptide(L)'
;MGSGCSTTTVEAKLKEALTKLENYNKLKSQTAAAMTEFEKTEKALSRLSKQILLGAAMKFDNDSKEYEMVGGVRTSDRRRTLPKAPNMPVPVLA
;
A
#
# COMPACT_ATOMS: atom_id res chain seq x y z
N MET A 1 -10.50 41.44 40.60
CA MET A 1 -10.71 40.17 39.89
C MET A 1 -11.89 40.34 38.95
N GLY A 2 -11.63 40.99 37.81
CA GLY A 2 -12.64 41.27 36.78
C GLY A 2 -12.60 40.22 35.68
N SER A 3 -13.76 40.01 35.06
CA SER A 3 -14.02 39.23 33.83
C SER A 3 -13.73 37.72 33.88
N GLY A 4 -14.76 36.92 34.19
CA GLY A 4 -15.15 35.71 33.44
C GLY A 4 -14.22 34.49 33.37
N CYS A 5 -13.01 34.54 33.92
CA CYS A 5 -12.07 33.41 33.90
C CYS A 5 -11.79 32.96 35.33
N SER A 6 -12.74 32.22 35.93
CA SER A 6 -12.44 31.51 37.18
C SER A 6 -11.53 30.32 36.87
N THR A 7 -10.63 29.97 37.80
CA THR A 7 -9.75 28.79 37.70
C THR A 7 -10.53 27.51 37.40
N THR A 8 -11.76 27.42 37.91
CA THR A 8 -12.71 26.35 37.62
C THR A 8 -13.09 26.22 36.14
N THR A 9 -13.23 27.33 35.42
CA THR A 9 -13.52 27.31 33.97
C THR A 9 -12.32 26.80 33.17
N VAL A 10 -11.10 27.15 33.59
CA VAL A 10 -9.87 26.67 32.96
C VAL A 10 -9.70 25.17 33.20
N GLU A 11 -9.92 24.70 34.43
CA GLU A 11 -9.87 23.27 34.76
C GLU A 11 -10.90 22.45 33.98
N ALA A 12 -12.13 22.97 33.81
CA ALA A 12 -13.17 22.30 33.03
C ALA A 12 -12.75 22.14 31.56
N LYS A 13 -12.25 23.22 30.94
CA LYS A 13 -11.75 23.17 29.55
C LYS A 13 -10.53 22.27 29.39
N LEU A 14 -9.66 22.19 30.40
CA LEU A 14 -8.49 21.32 30.37
C LEU A 14 -8.90 19.85 30.44
N LYS A 15 -9.86 19.49 31.30
CA LYS A 15 -10.45 18.14 31.34
C LYS A 15 -11.13 17.79 30.01
N GLU A 16 -11.86 18.73 29.42
CA GLU A 16 -12.48 18.55 28.10
C GLU A 16 -11.43 18.34 27.00
N ALA A 17 -10.33 19.08 27.02
CA ALA A 17 -9.25 18.91 26.06
C ALA A 17 -8.55 17.55 26.21
N LEU A 18 -8.28 17.11 27.44
CA LEU A 18 -7.67 15.81 27.71
C LEU A 18 -8.56 14.65 27.26
N THR A 19 -9.84 14.69 27.58
CA THR A 19 -10.80 13.67 27.11
C THR A 19 -10.89 13.61 25.59
N LYS A 20 -10.89 14.76 24.91
CA LYS A 20 -10.83 14.82 23.44
C LYS A 20 -9.53 14.22 22.90
N LEU A 21 -8.39 14.50 23.53
CA LEU A 21 -7.09 13.97 23.13
C LEU A 21 -7.03 12.45 23.29
N GLU A 22 -7.53 11.92 24.40
CA GLU A 22 -7.62 10.48 24.64
C GLU A 22 -8.50 9.79 23.59
N ASN A 23 -9.67 10.37 23.30
CA ASN A 23 -10.57 9.84 22.27
C ASN A 23 -9.92 9.85 20.88
N TYR A 24 -9.24 10.94 20.53
CA TYR A 24 -8.48 11.03 19.28
C TYR A 24 -7.41 9.94 19.19
N ASN A 25 -6.61 9.75 20.25
CA ASN A 25 -5.56 8.74 20.27
C ASN A 25 -6.13 7.31 20.18
N LYS A 26 -7.28 7.04 20.82
CA LYS A 26 -7.99 5.76 20.71
C LYS A 26 -8.43 5.50 19.27
N LEU A 27 -9.08 6.48 18.63
CA LEU A 27 -9.49 6.36 17.23
C LEU A 27 -8.30 6.16 16.30
N LYS A 28 -7.21 6.90 16.51
CA LYS A 28 -5.96 6.74 15.74
C LYS A 28 -5.36 5.34 15.89
N SER A 29 -5.41 4.76 17.08
CA SER A 29 -4.96 3.39 17.31
C SER A 29 -5.84 2.37 16.58
N GLN A 30 -7.17 2.56 16.64
CA GLN A 30 -8.13 1.71 15.94
C GLN A 30 -7.96 1.75 14.42
N THR A 31 -7.75 2.93 13.83
CA THR A 31 -7.52 3.05 12.38
C THR A 31 -6.21 2.41 11.95
N ALA A 32 -5.14 2.55 12.75
CA ALA A 32 -3.86 1.88 12.49
C ALA A 32 -3.99 0.35 12.54
N ALA A 33 -4.76 -0.18 13.50
CA ALA A 33 -5.05 -1.61 13.59
C ALA A 33 -5.83 -2.11 12.37
N ALA A 34 -6.91 -1.40 11.99
CA ALA A 34 -7.71 -1.73 10.81
C ALA A 34 -6.89 -1.70 9.51
N MET A 35 -6.00 -0.72 9.35
CA MET A 35 -5.10 -0.62 8.20
C MET A 35 -4.15 -1.82 8.14
N THR A 36 -3.59 -2.22 9.28
CA THR A 36 -2.71 -3.39 9.36
C THR A 36 -3.42 -4.69 8.96
N GLU A 37 -4.68 -4.85 9.36
CA GLU A 37 -5.51 -5.98 8.98
C GLU A 37 -5.82 -5.97 7.48
N PHE A 38 -6.17 -4.81 6.92
CA PHE A 38 -6.39 -4.64 5.49
C PHE A 38 -5.15 -4.98 4.66
N GLU A 39 -3.95 -4.52 5.07
CA GLU A 39 -2.72 -4.89 4.36
C GLU A 39 -2.44 -6.39 4.41
N LYS A 40 -2.80 -7.08 5.50
CA LYS A 40 -2.68 -8.54 5.59
C LYS A 40 -3.63 -9.23 4.62
N THR A 41 -4.87 -8.77 4.50
CA THR A 41 -5.84 -9.35 3.55
C THR A 41 -5.42 -9.07 2.11
N GLU A 42 -4.92 -7.88 1.78
CA GLU A 42 -4.36 -7.58 0.45
C GLU A 42 -3.18 -8.48 0.11
N LYS A 43 -2.25 -8.70 1.05
CA LYS A 43 -1.12 -9.63 0.85
C LYS A 43 -1.60 -11.06 0.61
N ALA A 44 -2.63 -11.51 1.33
CA ALA A 44 -3.23 -12.83 1.13
C ALA A 44 -3.88 -12.94 -0.26
N LEU A 45 -4.64 -11.93 -0.69
CA LEU A 45 -5.25 -11.87 -2.02
C LEU A 45 -4.19 -11.86 -3.13
N SER A 46 -3.11 -11.10 -2.96
CA SER A 46 -1.97 -11.10 -3.89
C SER A 46 -1.29 -12.48 -4.00
N ARG A 47 -1.21 -13.23 -2.89
CA ARG A 47 -0.67 -14.59 -2.90
C ARG A 47 -1.61 -15.55 -3.64
N LEU A 48 -2.92 -15.46 -3.40
CA LEU A 48 -3.92 -16.28 -4.06
C LEU A 48 -3.95 -16.02 -5.56
N SER A 49 -3.92 -14.75 -6.00
CA SER A 49 -3.89 -14.42 -7.43
C SER A 49 -2.65 -15.00 -8.12
N LYS A 50 -1.47 -14.93 -7.47
CA LYS A 50 -0.25 -15.58 -7.96
C LYS A 50 -0.39 -17.10 -8.06
N GLN A 51 -1.04 -17.74 -7.10
CA GLN A 51 -1.27 -19.18 -7.13
C GLN A 51 -2.19 -19.59 -8.29
N ILE A 52 -3.24 -18.79 -8.57
CA ILE A 52 -4.14 -19.01 -9.70
C ILE A 52 -3.37 -18.91 -11.02
N LEU A 53 -2.59 -17.84 -11.20
CA LEU A 53 -1.76 -17.66 -12.40
C LEU A 53 -0.75 -18.79 -12.56
N LEU A 54 -0.08 -19.20 -11.48
CA LEU A 54 0.87 -20.30 -11.52
C LEU A 54 0.19 -21.63 -11.86
N GLY A 55 -1.01 -21.87 -11.31
CA GLY A 55 -1.79 -23.08 -11.62
C GLY A 55 -2.23 -23.14 -13.09
N ALA A 56 -2.59 -22.00 -13.68
CA ALA A 56 -2.88 -21.91 -15.12
C ALA A 56 -1.62 -22.17 -15.96
N ALA A 57 -0.50 -21.54 -15.60
CA ALA A 57 0.79 -21.73 -16.28
C ALA A 57 1.27 -23.19 -16.23
N MET A 58 1.13 -23.87 -15.07
CA MET A 58 1.53 -25.28 -14.94
C MET A 58 0.69 -26.23 -15.82
N LYS A 59 -0.58 -25.87 -16.10
CA LYS A 59 -1.50 -26.74 -16.84
C LYS A 59 -1.50 -26.49 -18.34
N PHE A 60 -1.42 -25.22 -18.75
CA PHE A 60 -1.64 -24.80 -20.14
C PHE A 60 -0.48 -24.02 -20.75
N ASP A 61 0.58 -23.76 -19.97
CA ASP A 61 1.72 -22.91 -20.30
C ASP A 61 1.47 -21.39 -20.13
N ASN A 62 2.55 -20.60 -20.09
CA ASN A 62 2.47 -19.15 -19.87
C ASN A 62 2.03 -18.35 -21.11
N ASP A 63 1.99 -19.00 -22.27
CA ASP A 63 1.57 -18.40 -23.55
C ASP A 63 0.16 -18.81 -23.98
N SER A 64 -0.57 -19.51 -23.11
CA SER A 64 -1.88 -20.06 -23.39
C SER A 64 -2.99 -19.01 -23.30
N LYS A 65 -4.14 -19.32 -23.91
CA LYS A 65 -5.34 -18.50 -23.79
C LYS A 65 -5.93 -18.56 -22.38
N GLU A 66 -5.87 -19.72 -21.76
CA GLU A 66 -6.32 -19.96 -20.38
C GLU A 66 -5.52 -19.14 -19.38
N TYR A 67 -4.22 -18.92 -19.61
CA TYR A 67 -3.39 -18.04 -18.81
C TYR A 67 -3.87 -16.57 -18.86
N GLU A 68 -4.32 -16.10 -20.01
CA GLU A 68 -4.94 -14.76 -20.12
C GLU A 68 -6.33 -14.69 -19.49
N MET A 69 -7.12 -15.76 -19.62
CA MET A 69 -8.47 -15.82 -19.04
C MET A 69 -8.47 -15.67 -17.52
N VAL A 70 -7.39 -16.08 -16.84
CA VAL A 70 -7.20 -15.88 -15.40
C VAL A 70 -6.53 -14.54 -15.05
N GLY A 71 -6.33 -13.65 -16.03
CA GLY A 71 -5.78 -12.31 -15.85
C GLY A 71 -4.26 -12.20 -16.03
N GLY A 72 -3.60 -13.22 -16.57
CA GLY A 72 -2.19 -13.18 -16.95
C GLY A 72 -1.96 -12.42 -18.26
N VAL A 73 -0.70 -12.06 -18.53
CA VAL A 73 -0.26 -11.56 -19.85
C VAL A 73 0.68 -12.59 -20.45
N ARG A 74 0.40 -13.04 -21.68
CA ARG A 74 1.24 -14.03 -22.37
C ARG A 74 2.68 -13.55 -22.45
N THR A 75 3.60 -14.50 -22.33
CA THR A 75 5.03 -14.26 -22.47
C THR A 75 5.41 -13.63 -23.81
N SER A 76 4.72 -13.99 -24.90
CA SER A 76 4.88 -13.41 -26.24
C SER A 76 4.37 -11.96 -26.34
N ASP A 77 3.28 -11.64 -25.65
CA ASP A 77 2.67 -10.29 -25.67
C ASP A 77 3.28 -9.31 -24.65
N ARG A 78 4.08 -9.82 -23.70
CA ARG A 78 4.72 -9.01 -22.68
C ARG A 78 5.79 -8.09 -23.28
N ARG A 79 5.60 -6.77 -23.16
CA ARG A 79 6.61 -5.77 -23.53
C ARG A 79 7.93 -6.02 -22.80
N ARG A 80 8.99 -6.37 -23.54
CA ARG A 80 10.36 -6.45 -23.03
C ARG A 80 11.07 -5.13 -23.26
N THR A 81 11.46 -4.46 -22.19
CA THR A 81 12.42 -3.36 -22.28
C THR A 81 13.80 -3.96 -22.57
N LEU A 82 14.39 -3.62 -23.72
CA LEU A 82 15.78 -3.95 -24.00
C LEU A 82 16.68 -3.20 -23.00
N PRO A 83 17.81 -3.80 -22.55
CA PRO A 83 18.80 -3.09 -21.76
C PRO A 83 19.24 -1.83 -22.52
N LYS A 84 19.39 -0.70 -21.80
CA LYS A 84 19.98 0.51 -22.38
C LYS A 84 21.40 0.16 -22.82
N ALA A 85 21.74 0.48 -24.08
CA ALA A 85 23.09 0.25 -24.60
C ALA A 85 24.14 0.84 -23.64
N PRO A 86 25.27 0.15 -23.40
CA PRO A 86 26.32 0.68 -22.56
C PRO A 86 26.76 2.05 -23.12
N ASN A 87 26.90 3.04 -22.24
CA ASN A 87 27.45 4.35 -22.60
C ASN A 87 28.87 4.13 -23.15
N MET A 88 29.03 4.13 -24.47
CA MET A 88 30.36 4.12 -25.07
C MET A 88 31.02 5.49 -24.85
N PRO A 89 32.25 5.56 -24.33
CA PRO A 89 32.97 6.81 -24.21
C PRO A 89 33.20 7.40 -25.61
N VAL A 90 32.89 8.69 -25.76
CA VAL A 90 33.09 9.42 -27.01
C VAL A 90 34.61 9.53 -27.26
N PRO A 91 35.13 9.11 -28.42
CA PRO A 91 36.56 9.19 -28.69
C PRO A 91 36.97 10.66 -28.80
N VAL A 92 37.93 11.08 -27.97
CA VAL A 92 38.56 12.40 -28.07
C VAL A 92 39.55 12.34 -29.22
N LEU A 93 39.28 13.10 -30.29
CA LEU A 93 40.24 13.31 -31.38
C LEU A 93 41.45 14.08 -30.82
N ALA A 94 42.64 13.49 -30.97
CA ALA A 94 43.92 14.07 -30.60
C ALA A 94 44.37 15.15 -31.60
#